data_AF-V5G659-F1
#
_entry.id   AF-V5G659-F1
#
_cell.length_a   1.000
_cell.length_b   1.000
_cell.length_c   1.000
_cell.angle_alpha   90.00
_cell.angle_beta   90.00
_cell.angle_gamma   90.00
#
_symmetry.space_group_name_H-M   'P 1'
#
loop_
_entity.id
_entity.type
_entity.pdbx_description
1 polymer ?
#
loop_
_entity_poly.entity_id
_entity_poly.type
_entity_poly.pdbx_seq_one_letter_code
_entity_poly.pdbx_strand_id
1 'polypeptide(L)'
;MRDISIRPGGKLTIEPGVTLRFPPSIGMMIGGRLDAHGIEPDSIRFTLKEELLHSPDNTTQESETEKYNSDIELVQAEPTVPIRLLGGNTETEGRLQVKINNEWGTVCNYGWTIKNAALVCQQLGYVLNPDDWNLERSEVPAAGTTEKVIRSNVQCDDHDLDITRCKAESVTDFENSCNHDNDVGVRCYKTSWAGVRFSSLAERTDVQFLTIEQSGLLDYATSSFKPALQLDFARQNFENIKVTGNFHHGLGIMYSDIFSESVNIIKNSEFSNNKGAGIHLKQLGLNLYNNKIENNFIGIEHNPILSGLQQRELAGWFIKNEEDSRYEPFLIPHSSDQNGIDLQRGEIRYLVTSKVTGDSISRSYRIRCDPGWVLGIQLINPIENRSTENIVIVDAPTYHNNAQNWILKRDLTVFPTTSNSHGVILDYVSGSNAFGGAALVITPVKASVQNIPNRIVKGPVPTLSAVRTTIRNNMFGMHASYYNRYLDELGNHFLRKA
;
A
#
# COMPACT_ATOMS: atom_id res chain seq x y z
N MET A 1 10.82 -2.45 -17.10
CA MET A 1 9.72 -3.43 -17.00
C MET A 1 8.54 -2.74 -16.32
N ARG A 2 7.30 -3.16 -16.58
CA ARG A 2 6.08 -2.53 -16.02
C ARG A 2 5.32 -3.58 -15.20
N ASP A 3 4.56 -3.11 -14.21
CA ASP A 3 3.66 -3.96 -13.42
C ASP A 3 2.66 -4.68 -14.31
N ILE A 4 2.22 -5.86 -13.85
CA ILE A 4 1.09 -6.55 -14.45
C ILE A 4 -0.17 -5.84 -13.98
N SER A 5 -0.92 -5.24 -14.90
CA SER A 5 -2.14 -4.50 -14.56
C SER A 5 -3.37 -5.16 -15.18
N ILE A 6 -4.29 -5.60 -14.33
CA ILE A 6 -5.62 -6.09 -14.72
C ILE A 6 -6.59 -4.93 -14.56
N ARG A 7 -6.93 -4.28 -15.66
CA ARG A 7 -7.83 -3.12 -15.65
C ARG A 7 -9.28 -3.47 -15.25
N PRO A 8 -10.10 -2.51 -14.78
CA PRO A 8 -11.52 -2.72 -14.49
C PRO A 8 -12.29 -3.45 -15.61
N GLY A 9 -13.08 -4.46 -15.24
CA GLY A 9 -13.76 -5.38 -16.14
C GLY A 9 -12.86 -6.42 -16.84
N GLY A 10 -11.54 -6.20 -16.84
CA GLY A 10 -10.56 -7.21 -17.24
C GLY A 10 -10.57 -8.40 -16.30
N LYS A 11 -10.26 -9.58 -16.82
CA LYS A 11 -10.19 -10.82 -16.03
C LYS A 11 -8.87 -11.53 -16.34
N LEU A 12 -8.14 -11.89 -15.29
CA LEU A 12 -7.01 -12.81 -15.36
C LEU A 12 -7.38 -14.10 -14.65
N THR A 13 -7.11 -15.24 -15.29
CA THR A 13 -7.30 -16.55 -14.68
C THR A 13 -5.95 -17.23 -14.58
N ILE A 14 -5.62 -17.70 -13.37
CA ILE A 14 -4.39 -18.43 -13.09
C ILE A 14 -4.77 -19.87 -12.77
N GLU A 15 -4.35 -20.77 -13.64
CA GLU A 15 -4.61 -22.20 -13.51
C GLU A 15 -3.71 -22.83 -12.43
N PRO A 16 -4.15 -23.95 -11.83
CA PRO A 16 -3.32 -24.77 -10.96
C PRO A 16 -2.00 -25.20 -11.64
N GLY A 17 -0.91 -25.20 -10.89
CA GLY A 17 0.44 -25.53 -11.34
C GLY A 17 1.27 -24.31 -11.81
N VAL A 18 0.67 -23.12 -11.85
CA VAL A 18 1.37 -21.91 -12.33
C VAL A 18 2.21 -21.28 -11.22
N THR A 19 3.50 -21.06 -11.52
CA THR A 19 4.39 -20.22 -10.73
C THR A 19 4.72 -18.94 -11.49
N LEU A 20 4.28 -17.78 -10.99
CA LEU A 20 4.67 -16.48 -11.51
C LEU A 20 5.90 -15.97 -10.76
N ARG A 21 6.97 -15.66 -11.51
CA ARG A 21 8.22 -15.13 -10.98
C ARG A 21 8.37 -13.67 -11.39
N PHE A 22 8.37 -12.76 -10.41
CA PHE A 22 8.39 -11.32 -10.63
C PHE A 22 9.80 -10.76 -10.52
N PRO A 23 10.29 -9.95 -11.47
CA PRO A 23 11.51 -9.18 -11.28
C PRO A 23 11.42 -8.26 -10.05
N PRO A 24 12.56 -7.84 -9.48
CA PRO A 24 12.59 -6.84 -8.41
C PRO A 24 11.74 -5.62 -8.73
N SER A 25 11.03 -5.13 -7.72
CA SER A 25 10.15 -3.95 -7.77
C SER A 25 8.93 -4.04 -8.70
N ILE A 26 8.70 -5.16 -9.39
CA ILE A 26 7.52 -5.36 -10.24
C ILE A 26 6.41 -6.02 -9.44
N GLY A 27 5.19 -5.51 -9.57
CA GLY A 27 4.00 -6.02 -8.88
C GLY A 27 2.89 -6.48 -9.81
N MET A 28 1.79 -6.91 -9.18
CA MET A 28 0.51 -7.13 -9.85
C MET A 28 -0.55 -6.19 -9.27
N MET A 29 -1.14 -5.39 -10.14
CA MET A 29 -2.19 -4.43 -9.82
C MET A 29 -3.53 -4.92 -10.40
N ILE A 30 -4.52 -5.12 -9.54
CA ILE A 30 -5.79 -5.76 -9.90
C ILE A 30 -6.91 -4.74 -9.72
N GLY A 31 -7.37 -4.13 -10.80
CA GLY A 31 -8.58 -3.32 -10.86
C GLY A 31 -9.81 -4.04 -11.41
N GLY A 32 -9.62 -5.13 -12.14
CA GLY A 32 -10.68 -6.03 -12.61
C GLY A 32 -10.82 -7.25 -11.70
N ARG A 33 -10.79 -8.43 -12.29
CA ARG A 33 -11.03 -9.73 -11.62
C ARG A 33 -9.79 -10.64 -11.74
N LEU A 34 -9.35 -11.21 -10.61
CA LEU A 34 -8.35 -12.28 -10.56
C LEU A 34 -9.00 -13.58 -10.10
N ASP A 35 -9.15 -14.53 -11.01
CA ASP A 35 -9.61 -15.89 -10.68
C ASP A 35 -8.39 -16.79 -10.51
N ALA A 36 -8.09 -17.16 -9.27
CA ALA A 36 -6.98 -18.05 -8.92
C ALA A 36 -7.52 -19.16 -8.00
N HIS A 37 -7.83 -20.30 -8.60
CA HIS A 37 -8.41 -21.46 -7.93
C HIS A 37 -7.45 -22.63 -8.03
N GLY A 38 -6.56 -22.75 -7.05
CA GLY A 38 -5.69 -23.91 -6.95
C GLY A 38 -6.43 -25.16 -6.45
N ILE A 39 -5.75 -26.31 -6.49
CA ILE A 39 -6.32 -27.62 -6.10
C ILE A 39 -5.79 -28.06 -4.74
N GLU A 40 -4.51 -27.79 -4.48
CA GLU A 40 -3.78 -28.19 -3.28
C GLU A 40 -2.81 -27.07 -2.84
N PRO A 41 -2.29 -27.11 -1.60
CA PRO A 41 -1.34 -26.09 -1.13
C PRO A 41 -0.18 -25.89 -2.11
N ASP A 42 0.23 -24.64 -2.31
CA ASP A 42 1.28 -24.25 -3.25
C ASP A 42 0.99 -24.50 -4.75
N SER A 43 -0.24 -24.90 -5.11
CA SER A 43 -0.59 -25.11 -6.53
C SER A 43 -0.53 -23.83 -7.38
N ILE A 44 -0.71 -22.64 -6.78
CA ILE A 44 -0.41 -21.37 -7.44
C ILE A 44 0.62 -20.64 -6.59
N ARG A 45 1.72 -20.20 -7.19
CA ARG A 45 2.81 -19.53 -6.45
C ARG A 45 3.24 -18.23 -7.12
N PHE A 46 3.26 -17.14 -6.36
CA PHE A 46 3.85 -15.87 -6.76
C PHE A 46 5.10 -15.60 -5.92
N THR A 47 6.23 -15.42 -6.58
CA THR A 47 7.55 -15.33 -5.92
C THR A 47 8.50 -14.42 -6.69
N LEU A 48 9.64 -14.09 -6.09
CA LEU A 48 10.68 -13.30 -6.74
C LEU A 48 11.36 -14.11 -7.86
N LYS A 49 11.67 -13.46 -8.97
CA LYS A 49 12.53 -14.02 -10.00
C LYS A 49 13.97 -13.96 -9.49
N GLU A 50 14.51 -15.11 -9.14
CA GLU A 50 15.95 -15.25 -8.89
C GLU A 50 16.71 -14.90 -10.18
N GLU A 51 17.49 -13.82 -10.14
CA GLU A 51 18.50 -13.56 -11.16
C GLU A 51 19.69 -14.46 -10.84
N LEU A 52 19.97 -15.43 -11.71
CA LEU A 52 21.21 -16.19 -11.65
C LEU A 52 22.36 -15.20 -11.83
N LEU A 53 23.10 -14.93 -10.76
CA LEU A 53 24.45 -14.37 -10.84
C LEU A 53 25.33 -15.42 -11.53
N HIS A 54 25.37 -15.33 -12.86
CA HIS A 54 26.25 -16.04 -13.80
C HIS A 54 26.38 -17.57 -13.66
N SER A 55 25.65 -18.31 -14.52
CA SER A 55 26.22 -19.52 -15.14
C SER A 55 26.87 -19.13 -16.48
N PRO A 56 28.07 -19.64 -16.83
CA PRO A 56 28.68 -19.39 -18.12
C PRO A 56 28.05 -20.32 -19.15
N ASP A 57 26.82 -20.03 -19.60
CA ASP A 57 26.21 -20.82 -20.65
C ASP A 57 26.51 -20.22 -22.03
N ASN A 58 27.54 -20.81 -22.66
CA ASN A 58 27.50 -21.09 -24.08
C ASN A 58 26.20 -21.84 -24.38
N THR A 59 25.15 -21.14 -24.82
CA THR A 59 24.13 -21.70 -25.72
C THR A 59 23.24 -20.60 -26.30
N THR A 60 23.56 -20.26 -27.56
CA THR A 60 22.65 -19.86 -28.66
C THR A 60 21.33 -19.15 -28.30
N GLN A 61 21.34 -17.82 -28.41
CA GLN A 61 20.14 -17.04 -28.73
C GLN A 61 19.88 -17.11 -30.24
N GLU A 62 18.67 -17.51 -30.64
CA GLU A 62 18.16 -17.29 -31.99
C GLU A 62 17.94 -15.79 -32.21
N SER A 63 18.85 -15.21 -33.00
CA SER A 63 18.67 -14.16 -34.01
C SER A 63 17.56 -13.12 -33.83
N GLU A 64 17.97 -11.86 -33.63
CA GLU A 64 17.72 -10.80 -34.63
C GLU A 64 19.04 -10.05 -34.89
N THR A 65 19.37 -9.92 -36.17
CA THR A 65 20.67 -9.52 -36.72
C THR A 65 20.85 -8.00 -36.76
N GLU A 66 21.97 -7.48 -36.24
CA GLU A 66 22.74 -6.41 -36.89
C GLU A 66 24.25 -6.64 -36.69
N LYS A 67 24.99 -6.66 -37.81
CA LYS A 67 26.44 -6.88 -37.90
C LYS A 67 27.20 -5.61 -37.54
N TYR A 68 28.08 -5.67 -36.54
CA TYR A 68 29.32 -4.90 -36.51
C TYR A 68 30.45 -5.81 -36.00
N ASN A 69 31.53 -5.87 -36.76
CA ASN A 69 32.72 -6.68 -36.47
C ASN A 69 33.88 -5.71 -36.18
N SER A 70 34.46 -5.78 -34.98
CA SER A 70 35.83 -5.29 -34.72
C SER A 70 36.31 -5.87 -33.40
N ASP A 71 37.40 -6.62 -33.46
CA ASP A 71 38.08 -7.28 -32.37
C ASP A 71 38.46 -6.32 -31.23
N ILE A 72 37.89 -6.53 -30.04
CA ILE A 72 38.36 -5.95 -28.78
C ILE A 72 38.41 -7.08 -27.75
N GLU A 73 39.62 -7.45 -27.32
CA GLU A 73 39.82 -8.30 -26.15
C GLU A 73 39.20 -7.64 -24.92
N LEU A 74 38.08 -8.20 -24.46
CA LEU A 74 37.42 -7.80 -23.22
C LEU A 74 38.19 -8.39 -22.04
N VAL A 75 39.06 -7.57 -21.44
CA VAL A 75 39.50 -7.77 -20.05
C VAL A 75 38.24 -7.72 -19.19
N GLN A 76 37.80 -8.87 -18.69
CA GLN A 76 36.73 -8.96 -17.69
C GLN A 76 37.23 -8.35 -16.37
N ALA A 77 37.11 -7.05 -16.23
CA ALA A 77 37.08 -6.41 -14.93
C ALA A 77 35.65 -6.60 -14.39
N GLU A 78 35.51 -7.50 -13.42
CA GLU A 78 34.38 -7.47 -12.47
C GLU A 78 34.18 -6.00 -12.04
N PRO A 79 32.99 -5.39 -12.20
CA PRO A 79 32.77 -4.04 -11.73
C PRO A 79 32.93 -4.03 -10.22
N THR A 80 34.08 -3.59 -9.72
CA THR A 80 34.32 -3.49 -8.28
C THR A 80 33.45 -2.37 -7.75
N VAL A 81 32.35 -2.73 -7.07
CA VAL A 81 31.55 -1.79 -6.30
C VAL A 81 32.48 -1.14 -5.28
N PRO A 82 32.69 0.20 -5.30
CA PRO A 82 33.71 0.86 -4.49
C PRO A 82 33.28 1.04 -3.03
N ILE A 83 32.37 0.20 -2.54
CA ILE A 83 31.81 0.25 -1.19
C ILE A 83 31.59 -1.15 -0.62
N ARG A 84 31.63 -1.27 0.71
CA ARG A 84 31.33 -2.53 1.42
C ARG A 84 30.80 -2.27 2.84
N LEU A 85 30.05 -3.24 3.37
CA LEU A 85 29.61 -3.29 4.76
C LEU A 85 30.44 -4.34 5.50
N LEU A 86 31.02 -3.98 6.66
CA LEU A 86 31.89 -4.87 7.43
C LEU A 86 31.30 -5.24 8.79
N GLY A 87 31.44 -6.53 9.14
CA GLY A 87 31.26 -7.06 10.49
C GLY A 87 29.83 -7.13 11.00
N GLY A 88 28.81 -6.85 10.17
CA GLY A 88 27.41 -6.98 10.57
C GLY A 88 27.00 -8.43 10.82
N ASN A 89 25.82 -8.61 11.42
CA ASN A 89 25.30 -9.96 11.69
C ASN A 89 24.79 -10.64 10.41
N THR A 90 24.53 -9.85 9.37
CA THR A 90 24.10 -10.32 8.04
C THR A 90 24.98 -9.69 6.96
N GLU A 91 24.92 -10.25 5.75
CA GLU A 91 25.62 -9.71 4.57
C GLU A 91 25.11 -8.34 4.11
N THR A 92 23.96 -7.90 4.63
CA THR A 92 23.31 -6.65 4.23
C THR A 92 23.43 -5.56 5.29
N GLU A 93 24.18 -5.76 6.37
CA GLU A 93 24.40 -4.74 7.39
C GLU A 93 25.87 -4.64 7.81
N GLY A 94 26.29 -3.50 8.33
CA GLY A 94 27.61 -3.34 8.97
C GLY A 94 28.19 -1.93 8.88
N ARG A 95 29.46 -1.80 9.26
CA ARG A 95 30.23 -0.55 9.17
C ARG A 95 30.49 -0.21 7.70
N LEU A 96 30.10 0.98 7.27
CA LEU A 96 30.31 1.43 5.90
C LEU A 96 31.78 1.76 5.66
N GLN A 97 32.36 1.12 4.64
CA GLN A 97 33.62 1.54 4.05
C GLN A 97 33.44 1.89 2.58
N VAL A 98 34.18 2.92 2.16
CA VAL A 98 34.22 3.39 0.79
C VAL A 98 35.66 3.35 0.28
N LYS A 99 35.83 3.11 -1.01
CA LYS A 99 37.13 3.02 -1.67
C LYS A 99 37.34 4.25 -2.55
N ILE A 100 38.28 5.11 -2.17
CA ILE A 100 38.58 6.34 -2.90
C ILE A 100 40.08 6.39 -3.14
N ASN A 101 40.51 6.70 -4.37
CA ASN A 101 41.92 6.71 -4.76
C ASN A 101 42.66 5.40 -4.42
N ASN A 102 41.95 4.28 -4.57
CA ASN A 102 42.42 2.93 -4.25
C ASN A 102 42.65 2.63 -2.75
N GLU A 103 42.26 3.52 -1.84
CA GLU A 103 42.32 3.32 -0.40
C GLU A 103 40.92 3.10 0.20
N TRP A 104 40.81 2.12 1.09
CA TRP A 104 39.60 1.90 1.88
C TRP A 104 39.62 2.77 3.13
N GLY A 105 38.47 3.34 3.46
CA GLY A 105 38.28 4.08 4.70
C GLY A 105 36.83 4.16 5.10
N THR A 106 36.60 4.59 6.33
CA THR A 106 35.26 4.73 6.91
C THR A 106 34.68 6.12 6.66
N VAL A 107 33.38 6.26 6.87
CA VAL A 107 32.63 7.51 6.69
C VAL A 107 32.09 7.97 8.04
N CYS A 108 32.30 9.25 8.36
CA CYS A 108 31.76 9.87 9.57
C CYS A 108 30.26 10.13 9.44
N ASN A 109 29.52 9.95 10.54
CA ASN A 109 28.08 10.14 10.62
C ASN A 109 27.64 11.60 10.63
N TYR A 110 28.58 12.55 10.72
CA TYR A 110 28.28 13.97 10.63
C TYR A 110 27.68 14.30 9.25
N GLY A 111 26.49 14.90 9.25
CA GLY A 111 25.75 15.23 8.03
C GLY A 111 25.19 14.00 7.28
N TRP A 112 25.28 12.80 7.85
CA TRP A 112 24.77 11.58 7.20
C TRP A 112 23.24 11.55 7.20
N THR A 113 22.65 11.19 6.06
CA THR A 113 21.19 11.19 5.88
C THR A 113 20.68 9.86 5.33
N ILE A 114 19.37 9.64 5.45
CA ILE A 114 18.67 8.51 4.82
C ILE A 114 18.90 8.44 3.30
N LYS A 115 19.06 9.60 2.63
CA LYS A 115 19.35 9.64 1.18
C LYS A 115 20.70 8.99 0.86
N ASN A 116 21.73 9.30 1.65
CA ASN A 116 23.06 8.70 1.49
C ASN A 116 23.00 7.19 1.72
N ALA A 117 22.29 6.75 2.76
CA ALA A 117 22.12 5.33 3.04
C ALA A 117 21.34 4.60 1.93
N ALA A 118 20.34 5.25 1.34
CA ALA A 118 19.56 4.70 0.23
C ALA A 118 20.47 4.47 -0.99
N LEU A 119 21.35 5.43 -1.29
CA LEU A 119 22.34 5.30 -2.36
C LEU A 119 23.33 4.16 -2.07
N VAL A 120 23.84 4.04 -0.85
CA VAL A 120 24.71 2.93 -0.44
C VAL A 120 24.04 1.58 -0.64
N CYS A 121 22.80 1.41 -0.18
CA CYS A 121 22.07 0.16 -0.36
C CYS A 121 21.84 -0.13 -1.85
N GLN A 122 21.45 0.87 -2.64
CA GLN A 122 21.26 0.73 -4.08
C GLN A 122 22.54 0.32 -4.81
N GLN A 123 23.67 0.96 -4.50
CA GLN A 123 24.97 0.61 -5.07
C GLN A 123 25.44 -0.80 -4.73
N LEU A 124 25.03 -1.33 -3.57
CA LEU A 124 25.28 -2.73 -3.16
C LEU A 124 24.28 -3.73 -3.76
N GLY A 125 23.30 -3.29 -4.54
CA GLY A 125 22.25 -4.14 -5.10
C GLY A 125 21.13 -4.49 -4.11
N TYR A 126 21.00 -3.71 -3.05
CA TYR A 126 19.99 -3.86 -1.99
C TYR A 126 18.99 -2.70 -1.98
N VAL A 127 17.96 -2.82 -1.15
CA VAL A 127 16.99 -1.76 -0.87
C VAL A 127 17.13 -1.27 0.57
N LEU A 128 16.82 0.01 0.78
CA LEU A 128 16.80 0.62 2.10
C LEU A 128 15.43 0.40 2.78
N ASN A 129 15.42 0.28 4.11
CA ASN A 129 14.21 0.41 4.90
C ASN A 129 14.21 1.72 5.70
N PRO A 130 13.27 2.69 5.48
CA PRO A 130 13.28 3.96 6.19
C PRO A 130 13.15 3.87 7.71
N ASP A 131 12.53 2.79 8.21
CA ASP A 131 12.31 2.60 9.64
C ASP A 131 13.51 1.97 10.35
N ASP A 132 14.43 1.34 9.60
CA ASP A 132 15.51 0.53 10.17
C ASP A 132 16.75 0.45 9.25
N TRP A 133 17.24 1.60 8.78
CA TRP A 133 18.42 1.68 7.90
C TRP A 133 19.71 2.05 8.63
N ASN A 134 19.61 2.72 9.77
CA ASN A 134 20.74 3.29 10.49
C ASN A 134 21.08 2.40 11.68
N LEU A 135 22.30 1.87 11.71
CA LEU A 135 22.79 1.15 12.88
C LEU A 135 23.07 2.15 14.01
N GLU A 136 22.54 1.89 15.20
CA GLU A 136 22.90 2.65 16.39
C GLU A 136 24.38 2.46 16.72
N ARG A 137 25.01 3.40 17.43
CA ARG A 137 26.43 3.34 17.79
C ARG A 137 26.81 2.01 18.47
N SER A 138 25.91 1.44 19.27
CA SER A 138 26.08 0.13 19.93
C SER A 138 25.98 -1.07 18.99
N GLU A 139 25.33 -0.91 17.84
CA GLU A 139 25.17 -1.95 16.81
C GLU A 139 26.28 -1.91 15.76
N VAL A 140 27.00 -0.78 15.61
CA VAL A 140 28.08 -0.67 14.63
C VAL A 140 29.22 -1.65 14.98
N PRO A 141 29.56 -2.60 14.09
CA PRO A 141 30.58 -3.61 14.36
C PRO A 141 31.96 -3.03 14.58
N ALA A 142 32.78 -3.66 15.44
CA ALA A 142 34.16 -3.24 15.69
C ALA A 142 35.11 -3.48 14.49
N ALA A 143 34.69 -4.30 13.52
CA ALA A 143 35.43 -4.53 12.28
C ALA A 143 35.56 -3.25 11.46
N GLY A 144 36.70 -3.07 10.77
CA GLY A 144 36.95 -1.93 9.88
C GLY A 144 37.39 -0.64 10.58
N THR A 145 37.80 -0.73 11.86
CA THR A 145 38.35 0.36 12.68
C THR A 145 39.87 0.55 12.53
N THR A 146 40.51 -0.25 11.68
CA THR A 146 41.93 -0.16 11.36
C THR A 146 42.21 0.85 10.25
N GLU A 147 41.27 1.01 9.33
CA GLU A 147 41.30 2.00 8.25
C GLU A 147 40.98 3.39 8.79
N LYS A 148 41.39 4.46 8.11
CA LYS A 148 41.08 5.83 8.56
C LYS A 148 39.66 6.24 8.19
N VAL A 149 39.11 7.19 8.94
CA VAL A 149 37.93 7.95 8.49
C VAL A 149 38.37 8.86 7.34
N ILE A 150 37.81 8.67 6.14
CA ILE A 150 38.26 9.38 4.92
C ILE A 150 37.24 10.38 4.37
N ARG A 151 36.00 10.34 4.86
CA ARG A 151 34.91 11.24 4.45
C ARG A 151 34.06 11.65 5.64
N SER A 152 33.58 12.90 5.61
CA SER A 152 32.60 13.48 6.53
C SER A 152 31.62 14.36 5.75
N ASN A 153 30.49 14.72 6.36
CA ASN A 153 29.51 15.65 5.79
C ASN A 153 29.10 15.29 4.35
N VAL A 154 28.80 14.01 4.11
CA VAL A 154 28.44 13.53 2.78
C VAL A 154 27.06 14.07 2.40
N GLN A 155 26.98 14.81 1.30
CA GLN A 155 25.80 15.47 0.80
C GLN A 155 25.54 15.02 -0.64
N CYS A 156 24.79 13.93 -0.79
CA CYS A 156 24.34 13.47 -2.09
C CYS A 156 23.06 14.20 -2.53
N ASP A 157 22.92 14.41 -3.83
CA ASP A 157 21.69 14.87 -4.46
C ASP A 157 20.95 13.74 -5.19
N ASP A 158 19.79 14.04 -5.75
CA ASP A 158 18.90 13.03 -6.35
C ASP A 158 19.44 12.47 -7.70
N HIS A 159 20.54 13.02 -8.24
CA HIS A 159 21.21 12.55 -9.46
C HIS A 159 22.46 11.72 -9.19
N ASP A 160 22.90 11.64 -7.93
CA ASP A 160 24.08 10.85 -7.56
C ASP A 160 23.78 9.36 -7.65
N LEU A 161 24.63 8.64 -8.39
CA LEU A 161 24.61 7.18 -8.50
C LEU A 161 25.79 6.52 -7.77
N ASP A 162 26.68 7.34 -7.20
CA ASP A 162 27.88 6.87 -6.52
C ASP A 162 28.23 7.67 -5.28
N ILE A 163 28.14 7.04 -4.10
CA ILE A 163 28.43 7.68 -2.81
C ILE A 163 29.85 8.25 -2.75
N THR A 164 30.79 7.67 -3.50
CA THR A 164 32.18 8.14 -3.52
C THR A 164 32.36 9.46 -4.27
N ARG A 165 31.37 9.84 -5.10
CA ARG A 165 31.36 11.05 -5.93
C ARG A 165 30.52 12.19 -5.34
N CYS A 166 29.70 11.90 -4.33
CA CYS A 166 28.93 12.93 -3.64
C CYS A 166 29.84 13.99 -3.03
N LYS A 167 29.33 15.22 -2.91
CA LYS A 167 30.01 16.29 -2.20
C LYS A 167 30.25 15.86 -0.76
N ALA A 168 31.49 15.96 -0.29
CA ALA A 168 31.87 15.56 1.06
C ALA A 168 33.13 16.28 1.52
N GLU A 169 33.33 16.36 2.82
CA GLU A 169 34.57 16.82 3.44
C GLU A 169 35.61 15.69 3.44
N SER A 170 36.85 16.04 3.13
CA SER A 170 38.00 15.15 3.12
C SER A 170 38.79 15.26 4.44
N VAL A 171 39.78 14.38 4.63
CA VAL A 171 40.59 14.30 5.86
C VAL A 171 41.24 15.64 6.24
N THR A 172 41.55 16.51 5.27
CA THR A 172 42.13 17.83 5.52
C THR A 172 41.13 18.85 6.03
N ASP A 173 39.83 18.63 5.82
CA ASP A 173 38.78 19.63 6.05
C ASP A 173 38.18 19.53 7.46
N PHE A 174 38.19 18.34 8.06
CA PHE A 174 37.53 18.09 9.35
C PHE A 174 38.48 17.92 10.55
N GLU A 175 39.79 18.17 10.41
CA GLU A 175 40.83 18.28 11.47
C GLU A 175 40.59 17.43 12.75
N ASN A 176 40.50 16.10 12.62
CA ASN A 176 40.29 15.13 13.73
C ASN A 176 38.95 15.23 14.49
N SER A 177 37.95 15.95 13.98
CA SER A 177 36.60 15.97 14.57
C SER A 177 35.83 14.64 14.43
N CYS A 178 36.28 13.75 13.55
CA CYS A 178 35.72 12.42 13.34
C CYS A 178 36.72 11.33 13.70
N ASN A 179 36.26 10.34 14.46
CA ASN A 179 36.98 9.12 14.80
C ASN A 179 36.05 7.89 14.61
N HIS A 180 36.53 6.68 14.93
CA HIS A 180 35.76 5.45 14.72
C HIS A 180 34.50 5.29 15.59
N ASP A 181 34.33 6.10 16.63
CA ASP A 181 33.08 6.16 17.39
C ASP A 181 31.97 6.86 16.57
N ASN A 182 32.35 7.61 15.54
CA ASN A 182 31.46 8.37 14.68
C ASN A 182 31.24 7.71 13.31
N ASP A 183 31.73 6.50 13.10
CA ASP A 183 31.54 5.84 11.81
C ASP A 183 30.07 5.49 11.55
N VAL A 184 29.70 5.59 10.28
CA VAL A 184 28.39 5.19 9.79
C VAL A 184 28.28 3.67 9.77
N GLY A 185 27.22 3.15 10.36
CA GLY A 185 26.73 1.79 10.12
C GLY A 185 25.42 1.82 9.34
N VAL A 186 25.31 0.97 8.32
CA VAL A 186 24.12 0.90 7.46
C VAL A 186 23.54 -0.51 7.50
N ARG A 187 22.21 -0.58 7.49
CA ARG A 187 21.42 -1.80 7.33
C ARG A 187 20.59 -1.71 6.05
N CYS A 188 20.84 -2.63 5.14
CA CYS A 188 20.15 -2.79 3.87
C CYS A 188 19.37 -4.10 3.85
N TYR A 189 18.54 -4.28 2.82
CA TYR A 189 17.64 -5.41 2.67
C TYR A 189 17.71 -5.97 1.25
N LYS A 190 17.52 -7.28 1.12
CA LYS A 190 17.43 -7.90 -0.21
C LYS A 190 16.29 -7.30 -1.02
N THR A 191 16.47 -7.27 -2.33
CA THR A 191 15.41 -6.87 -3.26
C THR A 191 14.23 -7.83 -3.16
N SER A 192 13.05 -7.30 -3.43
CA SER A 192 11.78 -8.01 -3.40
C SER A 192 10.93 -7.54 -4.58
N TRP A 193 9.92 -8.33 -4.92
CA TRP A 193 8.89 -7.89 -5.84
C TRP A 193 7.79 -7.14 -5.07
N ALA A 194 7.00 -6.32 -5.75
CA ALA A 194 6.11 -5.38 -5.07
C ALA A 194 4.95 -6.05 -4.34
N GLY A 195 4.52 -7.21 -4.83
CA GLY A 195 3.37 -7.94 -4.32
C GLY A 195 2.13 -7.79 -5.19
N VAL A 196 1.01 -8.23 -4.62
CA VAL A 196 -0.30 -8.18 -5.25
C VAL A 196 -1.14 -7.11 -4.58
N ARG A 197 -1.70 -6.20 -5.38
CA ARG A 197 -2.60 -5.16 -4.88
C ARG A 197 -3.93 -5.17 -5.61
N PHE A 198 -4.99 -5.43 -4.87
CA PHE A 198 -6.37 -5.25 -5.30
C PHE A 198 -6.76 -3.79 -5.09
N SER A 199 -7.11 -3.10 -6.17
CA SER A 199 -7.56 -1.72 -6.13
C SER A 199 -8.94 -1.58 -5.49
N SER A 200 -9.37 -0.35 -5.26
CA SER A 200 -10.72 -0.05 -4.76
C SER A 200 -11.84 -0.47 -5.73
N LEU A 201 -11.51 -0.71 -7.00
CA LEU A 201 -12.43 -1.13 -8.05
C LEU A 201 -12.44 -2.65 -8.27
N ALA A 202 -11.47 -3.38 -7.71
CA ALA A 202 -11.29 -4.80 -7.94
C ALA A 202 -12.58 -5.60 -7.66
N GLU A 203 -13.04 -6.38 -8.63
CA GLU A 203 -14.24 -7.18 -8.52
C GLU A 203 -14.11 -8.24 -7.42
N ARG A 204 -15.24 -8.69 -6.88
CA ARG A 204 -15.26 -9.77 -5.89
C ARG A 204 -14.72 -11.06 -6.52
N THR A 205 -13.81 -11.71 -5.82
CA THR A 205 -13.15 -12.97 -6.17
C THR A 205 -12.94 -13.80 -4.93
N ASP A 206 -12.99 -15.12 -5.12
CA ASP A 206 -12.62 -16.10 -4.12
C ASP A 206 -11.29 -16.69 -4.58
N VAL A 207 -10.22 -16.47 -3.82
CA VAL A 207 -8.87 -16.93 -4.17
C VAL A 207 -8.51 -18.11 -3.28
N GLN A 208 -8.05 -19.19 -3.90
CA GLN A 208 -7.80 -20.46 -3.20
C GLN A 208 -6.41 -21.01 -3.51
N PHE A 209 -5.74 -21.52 -2.48
CA PHE A 209 -4.44 -22.22 -2.60
C PHE A 209 -3.33 -21.41 -3.29
N LEU A 210 -3.34 -20.09 -3.09
CA LEU A 210 -2.31 -19.17 -3.55
C LEU A 210 -1.22 -19.00 -2.49
N THR A 211 0.03 -19.20 -2.89
CA THR A 211 1.21 -18.86 -2.08
C THR A 211 1.86 -17.57 -2.60
N ILE A 212 2.07 -16.60 -1.71
CA ILE A 212 2.80 -15.35 -1.97
C ILE A 212 4.00 -15.30 -1.03
N GLU A 213 5.21 -15.20 -1.60
CA GLU A 213 6.45 -15.16 -0.84
C GLU A 213 7.48 -14.16 -1.42
N GLN A 214 8.48 -13.78 -0.60
CA GLN A 214 9.58 -12.89 -0.99
C GLN A 214 9.13 -11.53 -1.55
N SER A 215 7.97 -11.05 -1.11
CA SER A 215 7.34 -9.81 -1.56
C SER A 215 7.48 -8.70 -0.51
N GLY A 216 7.14 -7.47 -0.91
CA GLY A 216 7.02 -6.31 -0.04
C GLY A 216 8.09 -5.30 -0.38
N LEU A 217 7.72 -4.33 -1.21
CA LEU A 217 8.62 -3.31 -1.75
C LEU A 217 8.45 -1.99 -1.01
N LEU A 218 9.57 -1.29 -0.81
CA LEU A 218 9.54 0.13 -0.46
C LEU A 218 9.09 0.95 -1.68
N ASP A 219 7.92 1.56 -1.58
CA ASP A 219 7.47 2.53 -2.56
C ASP A 219 8.12 3.89 -2.27
N TYR A 220 9.04 4.32 -3.14
CA TYR A 220 9.75 5.58 -3.04
C TYR A 220 8.85 6.82 -3.14
N ALA A 221 7.69 6.73 -3.81
CA ALA A 221 6.77 7.87 -3.91
C ALA A 221 6.05 8.14 -2.59
N THR A 222 5.80 7.09 -1.80
CA THR A 222 5.16 7.19 -0.49
C THR A 222 6.13 7.01 0.68
N SER A 223 7.41 6.71 0.39
CA SER A 223 8.44 6.31 1.35
C SER A 223 7.94 5.26 2.35
N SER A 224 7.15 4.30 1.88
CA SER A 224 6.52 3.29 2.75
C SER A 224 6.57 1.89 2.15
N PHE A 225 6.78 0.87 2.97
CA PHE A 225 6.69 -0.50 2.51
C PHE A 225 5.24 -0.88 2.26
N LYS A 226 5.00 -1.49 1.09
CA LYS A 226 3.71 -2.07 0.78
C LYS A 226 3.63 -3.52 1.31
N PRO A 227 2.46 -3.96 1.79
CA PRO A 227 2.19 -5.36 2.11
C PRO A 227 2.38 -6.27 0.90
N ALA A 228 2.71 -7.53 1.14
CA ALA A 228 2.81 -8.53 0.08
C ALA A 228 1.47 -8.76 -0.65
N LEU A 229 0.37 -8.71 0.09
CA LEU A 229 -0.98 -8.71 -0.44
C LEU A 229 -1.73 -7.50 0.14
N GLN A 230 -2.09 -6.54 -0.71
CA GLN A 230 -2.81 -5.33 -0.31
C GLN A 230 -4.22 -5.29 -0.91
N LEU A 231 -5.21 -4.95 -0.08
CA LEU A 231 -6.58 -4.68 -0.49
C LEU A 231 -6.93 -3.22 -0.19
N ASP A 232 -7.12 -2.41 -1.21
CA ASP A 232 -7.52 -1.00 -1.04
C ASP A 232 -8.99 -0.89 -0.62
N PHE A 233 -9.85 -1.76 -1.15
CA PHE A 233 -11.22 -1.97 -0.69
C PHE A 233 -11.50 -3.47 -0.64
N ALA A 234 -11.41 -4.06 0.55
CA ALA A 234 -11.54 -5.49 0.73
C ALA A 234 -12.96 -5.95 0.39
N ARG A 235 -13.03 -6.86 -0.59
CA ARG A 235 -14.22 -7.61 -1.01
C ARG A 235 -13.90 -9.06 -1.36
N GLN A 236 -12.65 -9.46 -1.15
CA GLN A 236 -12.13 -10.76 -1.57
C GLN A 236 -12.32 -11.77 -0.45
N ASN A 237 -12.51 -13.02 -0.82
CA ASN A 237 -12.40 -14.13 0.12
C ASN A 237 -11.14 -14.92 -0.20
N PHE A 238 -10.47 -15.34 0.86
CA PHE A 238 -9.24 -16.12 0.76
C PHE A 238 -9.41 -17.44 1.51
N GLU A 239 -9.05 -18.55 0.87
CA GLU A 239 -9.12 -19.86 1.49
C GLU A 239 -7.88 -20.69 1.15
N ASN A 240 -7.27 -21.30 2.17
CA ASN A 240 -6.03 -22.08 2.03
C ASN A 240 -4.88 -21.27 1.38
N ILE A 241 -4.83 -19.95 1.55
CA ILE A 241 -3.71 -19.15 1.03
C ILE A 241 -2.55 -19.13 2.02
N LYS A 242 -1.35 -18.89 1.51
CA LYS A 242 -0.13 -18.76 2.30
C LYS A 242 0.62 -17.49 1.93
N VAL A 243 0.80 -16.59 2.88
CA VAL A 243 1.55 -15.34 2.69
C VAL A 243 2.73 -15.35 3.66
N THR A 244 3.92 -15.68 3.15
CA THR A 244 5.07 -15.99 4.01
C THR A 244 6.40 -15.41 3.54
N GLY A 245 7.30 -15.13 4.49
CA GLY A 245 8.68 -14.74 4.17
C GLY A 245 8.77 -13.40 3.45
N ASN A 246 7.85 -12.49 3.73
CA ASN A 246 7.78 -11.18 3.10
C ASN A 246 8.57 -10.13 3.89
N PHE A 247 9.09 -9.13 3.19
CA PHE A 247 9.99 -8.10 3.73
C PHE A 247 9.27 -7.04 4.57
N HIS A 248 7.93 -7.05 4.60
CA HIS A 248 7.12 -6.17 5.43
C HIS A 248 5.86 -6.90 5.92
N HIS A 249 4.69 -6.27 5.90
CA HIS A 249 3.42 -6.89 6.23
C HIS A 249 3.06 -8.03 5.25
N GLY A 250 2.39 -9.07 5.75
CA GLY A 250 1.79 -10.12 4.92
C GLY A 250 0.56 -9.59 4.16
N LEU A 251 -0.57 -9.49 4.85
CA LEU A 251 -1.82 -8.91 4.33
C LEU A 251 -2.01 -7.49 4.86
N GLY A 252 -2.32 -6.54 3.99
CA GLY A 252 -2.72 -5.19 4.36
C GLY A 252 -4.10 -4.82 3.82
N ILE A 253 -4.93 -4.22 4.66
CA ILE A 253 -6.27 -3.75 4.29
C ILE A 253 -6.40 -2.25 4.58
N MET A 254 -6.78 -1.47 3.56
CA MET A 254 -7.03 -0.04 3.71
C MET A 254 -8.49 0.21 4.14
N TYR A 255 -9.45 -0.21 3.32
CA TYR A 255 -10.86 -0.16 3.64
C TYR A 255 -11.47 -1.55 3.52
N SER A 256 -12.51 -1.82 4.31
CA SER A 256 -13.29 -3.06 4.20
C SER A 256 -14.71 -2.77 3.75
N ASP A 257 -15.24 -3.57 2.83
CA ASP A 257 -16.67 -3.58 2.55
C ASP A 257 -17.42 -4.24 3.70
N ILE A 258 -17.99 -3.42 4.58
CA ILE A 258 -18.69 -3.88 5.78
C ILE A 258 -20.19 -4.11 5.55
N PHE A 259 -20.68 -3.75 4.38
CA PHE A 259 -22.11 -3.74 4.05
C PHE A 259 -22.49 -4.93 3.19
N SER A 260 -21.57 -5.43 2.37
CA SER A 260 -21.77 -6.64 1.59
C SER A 260 -21.72 -7.89 2.48
N GLU A 261 -22.71 -8.77 2.32
CA GLU A 261 -22.71 -10.09 2.95
C GLU A 261 -21.77 -11.04 2.18
N SER A 262 -21.11 -11.96 2.90
CA SER A 262 -20.26 -13.03 2.31
C SER A 262 -18.96 -12.56 1.62
N VAL A 263 -18.40 -11.44 2.06
CA VAL A 263 -17.06 -10.96 1.66
C VAL A 263 -16.17 -10.75 2.89
N ASN A 264 -14.87 -10.51 2.67
CA ASN A 264 -13.88 -10.26 3.72
C ASN A 264 -13.67 -11.45 4.65
N ILE A 265 -13.74 -12.65 4.07
CA ILE A 265 -13.60 -13.90 4.81
C ILE A 265 -12.26 -14.55 4.45
N ILE A 266 -11.47 -14.88 5.47
CA ILE A 266 -10.22 -15.61 5.32
C ILE A 266 -10.29 -16.91 6.11
N LYS A 267 -10.10 -18.04 5.43
CA LYS A 267 -10.24 -19.39 5.99
C LYS A 267 -8.97 -20.20 5.79
N ASN A 268 -8.62 -21.00 6.80
CA ASN A 268 -7.60 -22.06 6.67
C ASN A 268 -6.25 -21.55 6.10
N SER A 269 -5.93 -20.27 6.31
CA SER A 269 -4.82 -19.59 5.66
C SER A 269 -3.67 -19.34 6.64
N GLU A 270 -2.47 -19.19 6.10
CA GLU A 270 -1.23 -18.98 6.86
C GLU A 270 -0.59 -17.62 6.54
N PHE A 271 -0.30 -16.84 7.58
CA PHE A 271 0.45 -15.58 7.51
C PHE A 271 1.67 -15.71 8.43
N SER A 272 2.83 -16.09 7.87
CA SER A 272 3.97 -16.49 8.68
C SER A 272 5.32 -15.95 8.22
N ASN A 273 6.24 -15.75 9.16
CA ASN A 273 7.62 -15.31 8.86
C ASN A 273 7.69 -13.97 8.09
N ASN A 274 6.68 -13.11 8.24
CA ASN A 274 6.70 -11.78 7.64
C ASN A 274 7.45 -10.82 8.57
N LYS A 275 8.31 -9.96 8.01
CA LYS A 275 9.13 -9.02 8.80
C LYS A 275 8.30 -7.94 9.49
N GLY A 276 7.12 -7.62 8.98
CA GLY A 276 6.15 -6.75 9.64
C GLY A 276 5.04 -7.54 10.33
N ALA A 277 3.84 -6.96 10.37
CA ALA A 277 2.63 -7.67 10.81
C ALA A 277 2.20 -8.80 9.85
N GLY A 278 1.67 -9.92 10.38
CA GLY A 278 1.04 -10.95 9.56
C GLY A 278 -0.20 -10.42 8.83
N ILE A 279 -1.07 -9.72 9.57
CA ILE A 279 -2.23 -8.99 9.04
C ILE A 279 -2.23 -7.57 9.60
N HIS A 280 -2.31 -6.57 8.73
CA HIS A 280 -2.36 -5.15 9.08
C HIS A 280 -3.64 -4.49 8.54
N LEU A 281 -4.36 -3.76 9.39
CA LEU A 281 -5.68 -3.19 9.10
C LEU A 281 -5.69 -1.68 9.37
N LYS A 282 -6.01 -0.86 8.36
CA LYS A 282 -6.38 0.55 8.55
C LYS A 282 -7.84 0.67 8.99
N GLN A 283 -8.76 0.00 8.29
CA GLN A 283 -10.15 -0.17 8.72
C GLN A 283 -10.42 -1.63 9.08
N LEU A 284 -11.10 -1.87 10.20
CA LEU A 284 -11.60 -3.20 10.55
C LEU A 284 -12.73 -3.63 9.58
N GLY A 285 -13.17 -4.88 9.68
CA GLY A 285 -14.21 -5.45 8.80
C GLY A 285 -13.83 -6.80 8.19
N LEU A 286 -13.05 -7.60 8.90
CA LEU A 286 -12.49 -8.87 8.41
C LEU A 286 -12.92 -10.03 9.31
N ASN A 287 -13.22 -11.18 8.71
CA ASN A 287 -13.59 -12.40 9.42
C ASN A 287 -12.57 -13.51 9.17
N LEU A 288 -11.87 -13.92 10.23
CA LEU A 288 -10.82 -14.92 10.23
C LEU A 288 -11.34 -16.24 10.83
N TYR A 289 -11.23 -17.33 10.09
CA TYR A 289 -11.60 -18.67 10.57
C TYR A 289 -10.46 -19.68 10.37
N ASN A 290 -10.03 -20.33 11.46
CA ASN A 290 -9.04 -21.41 11.41
C ASN A 290 -7.72 -21.00 10.72
N ASN A 291 -7.27 -19.76 10.94
CA ASN A 291 -6.02 -19.26 10.34
C ASN A 291 -4.82 -19.45 11.28
N LYS A 292 -3.62 -19.42 10.70
CA LYS A 292 -2.35 -19.53 11.42
C LYS A 292 -1.53 -18.26 11.19
N ILE A 293 -1.23 -17.52 12.25
CA ILE A 293 -0.49 -16.26 12.21
C ILE A 293 0.72 -16.38 13.14
N GLU A 294 1.90 -16.65 12.58
CA GLU A 294 3.08 -16.99 13.41
C GLU A 294 4.42 -16.48 12.89
N ASN A 295 5.36 -16.30 13.83
CA ASN A 295 6.74 -15.88 13.52
C ASN A 295 6.82 -14.54 12.78
N ASN A 296 5.84 -13.66 12.95
CA ASN A 296 5.87 -12.29 12.41
C ASN A 296 6.37 -11.31 13.49
N PHE A 297 6.69 -10.08 13.10
CA PHE A 297 6.96 -9.04 14.10
C PHE A 297 5.71 -8.74 14.92
N ILE A 298 4.57 -8.54 14.26
CA ILE A 298 3.25 -8.44 14.91
C ILE A 298 2.33 -9.52 14.32
N GLY A 299 1.50 -10.18 15.13
CA GLY A 299 0.50 -11.10 14.60
C GLY A 299 -0.57 -10.34 13.81
N ILE A 300 -1.38 -9.56 14.51
CA ILE A 300 -2.39 -8.68 13.92
C ILE A 300 -2.16 -7.23 14.37
N GLU A 301 -2.05 -6.33 13.42
CA GLU A 301 -1.90 -4.89 13.68
C GLU A 301 -3.11 -4.10 13.18
N HIS A 302 -3.63 -3.21 14.00
CA HIS A 302 -4.58 -2.19 13.60
C HIS A 302 -3.96 -0.80 13.80
N ASN A 303 -3.75 -0.09 12.71
CA ASN A 303 -3.29 1.29 12.74
C ASN A 303 -4.19 2.12 11.81
N PRO A 304 -5.13 2.93 12.33
CA PRO A 304 -6.12 3.62 11.53
C PRO A 304 -5.59 4.86 10.79
N ILE A 305 -4.28 5.13 10.82
CA ILE A 305 -3.68 6.25 10.09
C ILE A 305 -3.64 5.96 8.60
N LEU A 306 -4.27 6.81 7.79
CA LEU A 306 -4.11 6.87 6.34
C LEU A 306 -3.42 8.18 5.98
N SER A 307 -2.24 8.12 5.37
CA SER A 307 -1.52 9.34 5.02
C SER A 307 -2.15 10.06 3.83
N GLY A 308 -1.94 11.38 3.72
CA GLY A 308 -2.43 12.15 2.57
C GLY A 308 -1.86 11.66 1.23
N LEU A 309 -0.65 11.07 1.22
CA LEU A 309 -0.08 10.41 0.04
C LEU A 309 -0.81 9.11 -0.32
N GLN A 310 -1.05 8.24 0.65
CA GLN A 310 -1.80 6.99 0.45
C GLN A 310 -3.23 7.26 -0.03
N GLN A 311 -3.84 8.31 0.51
CA GLN A 311 -5.17 8.73 0.11
C GLN A 311 -5.21 9.24 -1.34
N ARG A 312 -4.22 10.05 -1.77
CA ARG A 312 -4.10 10.48 -3.18
C ARG A 312 -3.87 9.29 -4.12
N GLU A 313 -3.04 8.35 -3.71
CA GLU A 313 -2.79 7.11 -4.44
C GLU A 313 -4.08 6.30 -4.61
N LEU A 314 -4.87 6.16 -3.54
CA LEU A 314 -6.16 5.48 -3.57
C LEU A 314 -7.19 6.24 -4.43
N ALA A 315 -7.20 7.57 -4.37
CA ALA A 315 -8.08 8.41 -5.18
C ALA A 315 -7.82 8.24 -6.69
N GLY A 316 -6.57 7.96 -7.07
CA GLY A 316 -6.16 7.72 -8.46
C GLY A 316 -6.94 6.60 -9.13
N TRP A 317 -7.41 5.60 -8.38
CA TRP A 317 -8.23 4.51 -8.94
C TRP A 317 -9.57 4.96 -9.48
N PHE A 318 -10.11 6.06 -8.97
CA PHE A 318 -11.45 6.51 -9.35
C PHE A 318 -11.47 7.41 -10.58
N ILE A 319 -10.29 7.78 -11.11
CA ILE A 319 -10.15 8.60 -12.31
C ILE A 319 -10.50 7.74 -13.53
N LYS A 320 -11.49 8.17 -14.32
CA LYS A 320 -11.85 7.49 -15.58
C LYS A 320 -10.74 7.72 -16.61
N ASN A 321 -10.12 6.65 -17.08
CA ASN A 321 -9.21 6.68 -18.22
C ASN A 321 -10.00 6.43 -19.51
N GLU A 322 -9.63 7.11 -20.62
CA GLU A 322 -10.30 6.94 -21.92
C GLU A 322 -10.25 5.49 -22.44
N GLU A 323 -9.25 4.72 -22.02
CA GLU A 323 -9.09 3.31 -22.39
C GLU A 323 -9.89 2.33 -21.50
N ASP A 324 -10.44 2.78 -20.36
CA ASP A 324 -11.22 1.95 -19.43
C ASP A 324 -12.71 1.98 -19.78
N SER A 325 -13.08 1.21 -20.80
CA SER A 325 -14.46 1.16 -21.34
C SER A 325 -15.53 0.64 -20.38
N ARG A 326 -15.16 -0.03 -19.28
CA ARG A 326 -16.11 -0.74 -18.39
C ARG A 326 -16.28 -0.14 -16.99
N TYR A 327 -15.45 0.83 -16.61
CA TYR A 327 -15.63 1.55 -15.34
C TYR A 327 -16.35 2.88 -15.61
N GLU A 328 -17.57 2.98 -15.10
CA GLU A 328 -18.40 4.18 -15.24
C GLU A 328 -18.86 4.68 -13.87
N PRO A 329 -18.02 5.46 -13.15
CA PRO A 329 -18.44 6.07 -11.91
C PRO A 329 -19.50 7.13 -12.17
N PHE A 330 -20.31 7.40 -11.16
CA PHE A 330 -21.20 8.55 -11.18
C PHE A 330 -20.37 9.80 -10.85
N LEU A 331 -20.09 10.61 -11.87
CA LEU A 331 -19.29 11.83 -11.76
C LEU A 331 -20.13 13.02 -11.32
N ILE A 332 -19.76 13.66 -10.22
CA ILE A 332 -20.41 14.86 -9.69
C ILE A 332 -19.53 16.08 -10.02
N PRO A 333 -20.04 17.17 -10.64
CA PRO A 333 -21.44 17.45 -10.98
C PRO A 333 -21.85 17.07 -12.43
N HIS A 334 -20.99 16.41 -13.21
CA HIS A 334 -21.15 16.31 -14.66
C HIS A 334 -22.13 15.24 -15.15
N SER A 335 -22.56 14.29 -14.30
CA SER A 335 -23.58 13.30 -14.66
C SER A 335 -24.97 13.95 -14.63
N SER A 336 -25.25 14.80 -15.63
CA SER A 336 -26.43 15.69 -15.66
C SER A 336 -27.75 15.00 -15.99
N ASP A 337 -27.72 13.81 -16.58
CA ASP A 337 -28.93 13.17 -17.13
C ASP A 337 -29.71 12.36 -16.08
N GLN A 338 -29.19 12.26 -14.85
CA GLN A 338 -29.74 11.46 -13.76
C GLN A 338 -29.82 12.29 -12.47
N ASN A 339 -30.88 13.10 -12.32
CA ASN A 339 -31.24 13.73 -11.03
C ASN A 339 -31.67 12.69 -9.96
N GLY A 340 -31.68 11.41 -10.31
CA GLY A 340 -31.95 10.29 -9.44
C GLY A 340 -30.97 9.14 -9.70
N ILE A 341 -30.53 8.48 -8.64
CA ILE A 341 -29.68 7.29 -8.65
C ILE A 341 -30.47 6.19 -7.96
N ASP A 342 -31.05 5.28 -8.73
CA ASP A 342 -31.78 4.14 -8.21
C ASP A 342 -30.86 2.91 -8.18
N LEU A 343 -30.64 2.35 -6.99
CA LEU A 343 -29.71 1.25 -6.74
C LEU A 343 -30.44 -0.09 -6.60
N GLN A 344 -29.95 -1.10 -7.33
CA GLN A 344 -30.43 -2.47 -7.23
C GLN A 344 -29.81 -3.21 -6.02
N ARG A 345 -30.42 -4.33 -5.63
CA ARG A 345 -29.93 -5.14 -4.50
C ARG A 345 -28.53 -5.67 -4.77
N GLY A 346 -27.61 -5.48 -3.83
CA GLY A 346 -26.21 -5.89 -3.96
C GLY A 346 -25.40 -5.06 -4.95
N GLU A 347 -25.99 -4.01 -5.54
CA GLU A 347 -25.26 -3.07 -6.39
C GLU A 347 -24.38 -2.15 -5.54
N ILE A 348 -23.13 -1.98 -5.96
CA ILE A 348 -22.20 -1.01 -5.39
C ILE A 348 -22.05 0.12 -6.39
N ARG A 349 -22.29 1.36 -5.96
CA ARG A 349 -22.12 2.54 -6.81
C ARG A 349 -21.12 3.51 -6.21
N TYR A 350 -20.18 3.92 -7.04
CA TYR A 350 -19.14 4.89 -6.70
C TYR A 350 -19.59 6.27 -7.16
N LEU A 351 -19.70 7.21 -6.21
CA LEU A 351 -19.92 8.62 -6.50
C LEU A 351 -18.59 9.35 -6.33
N VAL A 352 -18.13 10.00 -7.40
CA VAL A 352 -16.80 10.60 -7.46
C VAL A 352 -16.92 12.06 -7.89
N THR A 353 -16.33 12.98 -7.13
CA THR A 353 -16.33 14.39 -7.52
C THR A 353 -15.29 14.68 -8.59
N SER A 354 -15.61 15.61 -9.48
CA SER A 354 -14.73 16.07 -10.55
C SER A 354 -14.20 17.46 -10.24
N LYS A 355 -13.06 17.80 -10.83
CA LYS A 355 -12.46 19.14 -10.72
C LYS A 355 -13.37 20.17 -11.39
N VAL A 356 -13.64 21.29 -10.70
CA VAL A 356 -14.42 22.42 -11.23
C VAL A 356 -13.71 23.71 -10.88
N THR A 357 -13.47 24.57 -11.88
CA THR A 357 -12.81 25.86 -11.71
C THR A 357 -13.63 26.97 -12.34
N GLY A 358 -13.76 28.10 -11.65
CA GLY A 358 -14.51 29.26 -12.13
C GLY A 358 -15.88 29.37 -11.44
N ASP A 359 -16.96 29.38 -12.21
CA ASP A 359 -18.30 29.56 -11.67
C ASP A 359 -18.75 28.36 -10.84
N SER A 360 -19.37 28.64 -9.70
CA SER A 360 -19.85 27.62 -8.78
C SER A 360 -21.01 26.84 -9.38
N ILE A 361 -20.91 25.51 -9.38
CA ILE A 361 -21.95 24.59 -9.83
C ILE A 361 -22.63 24.00 -8.61
N SER A 362 -23.97 24.06 -8.58
CA SER A 362 -24.79 23.38 -7.60
C SER A 362 -25.62 22.27 -8.25
N ARG A 363 -25.69 21.11 -7.60
CA ARG A 363 -26.46 19.94 -8.03
C ARG A 363 -27.02 19.21 -6.82
N SER A 364 -28.19 18.61 -7.00
CA SER A 364 -28.85 17.77 -6.00
C SER A 364 -29.24 16.44 -6.62
N TYR A 365 -28.82 15.34 -6.00
CA TYR A 365 -29.07 13.98 -6.49
C TYR A 365 -29.92 13.21 -5.49
N ARG A 366 -31.00 12.60 -5.96
CA ARG A 366 -31.84 11.72 -5.13
C ARG A 366 -31.36 10.29 -5.26
N ILE A 367 -30.83 9.71 -4.19
CA ILE A 367 -30.29 8.36 -4.20
C ILE A 367 -31.30 7.46 -3.50
N ARG A 368 -31.72 6.37 -4.14
CA ARG A 368 -32.79 5.50 -3.64
C ARG A 368 -32.46 4.03 -3.84
N CYS A 369 -33.08 3.19 -3.03
CA CYS A 369 -33.11 1.74 -3.19
C CYS A 369 -34.53 1.21 -2.97
N ASP A 370 -34.70 -0.11 -3.17
CA ASP A 370 -35.97 -0.79 -2.96
C ASP A 370 -36.51 -0.59 -1.52
N PRO A 371 -37.84 -0.44 -1.34
CA PRO A 371 -38.46 -0.49 -0.02
C PRO A 371 -38.10 -1.77 0.76
N GLY A 372 -37.81 -1.62 2.06
CA GLY A 372 -37.28 -2.70 2.90
C GLY A 372 -35.74 -2.76 2.95
N TRP A 373 -35.08 -1.90 2.19
CA TRP A 373 -33.64 -1.67 2.24
C TRP A 373 -33.33 -0.24 2.68
N VAL A 374 -32.11 -0.04 3.15
CA VAL A 374 -31.52 1.26 3.46
C VAL A 374 -30.20 1.40 2.69
N LEU A 375 -29.61 2.57 2.69
CA LEU A 375 -28.35 2.87 2.01
C LEU A 375 -27.21 2.81 3.01
N GLY A 376 -26.28 1.89 2.82
CA GLY A 376 -24.96 1.91 3.43
C GLY A 376 -24.06 2.89 2.67
N ILE A 377 -23.37 3.77 3.39
CA ILE A 377 -22.53 4.84 2.83
C ILE A 377 -21.14 4.75 3.47
N GLN A 378 -20.11 4.51 2.65
CA GLN A 378 -18.71 4.55 3.04
C GLN A 378 -18.00 5.73 2.36
N LEU A 379 -17.32 6.57 3.13
CA LEU A 379 -16.46 7.62 2.60
C LEU A 379 -15.04 7.08 2.48
N ILE A 380 -14.62 6.73 1.27
CA ILE A 380 -13.31 6.12 1.01
C ILE A 380 -12.27 7.20 0.71
N ASN A 381 -12.68 8.30 0.09
CA ASN A 381 -11.82 9.47 -0.06
C ASN A 381 -12.56 10.75 0.34
N PRO A 382 -12.22 11.40 1.47
CA PRO A 382 -12.81 12.66 1.87
C PRO A 382 -12.40 13.83 0.96
N ILE A 383 -13.16 14.92 1.05
CA ILE A 383 -12.87 16.16 0.34
C ILE A 383 -11.52 16.73 0.83
N GLU A 384 -10.65 17.09 -0.11
CA GLU A 384 -9.37 17.70 0.22
C GLU A 384 -9.55 19.05 0.93
N ASN A 385 -8.79 19.29 2.00
CA ASN A 385 -8.94 20.47 2.86
C ASN A 385 -8.91 21.82 2.12
N ARG A 386 -8.08 21.94 1.08
CA ARG A 386 -7.93 23.18 0.31
C ARG A 386 -9.00 23.36 -0.77
N SER A 387 -9.82 22.34 -1.00
CA SER A 387 -10.87 22.39 -1.99
C SER A 387 -12.04 23.26 -1.51
N THR A 388 -12.67 23.99 -2.42
CA THR A 388 -13.87 24.76 -2.10
C THR A 388 -15.16 23.93 -2.14
N GLU A 389 -15.10 22.68 -2.61
CA GLU A 389 -16.29 21.83 -2.77
C GLU A 389 -16.94 21.47 -1.44
N ASN A 390 -18.26 21.31 -1.44
CA ASN A 390 -19.03 20.94 -0.26
C ASN A 390 -20.11 19.94 -0.65
N ILE A 391 -20.19 18.85 0.14
CA ILE A 391 -21.25 17.85 0.00
C ILE A 391 -22.02 17.76 1.32
N VAL A 392 -23.34 17.84 1.21
CA VAL A 392 -24.27 17.59 2.30
C VAL A 392 -25.17 16.44 1.92
N ILE A 393 -25.21 15.40 2.76
CA ILE A 393 -26.14 14.28 2.60
C ILE A 393 -27.29 14.47 3.59
N VAL A 394 -28.50 14.61 3.05
CA VAL A 394 -29.74 14.67 3.81
C VAL A 394 -30.30 13.24 3.90
N ASP A 395 -30.39 12.71 5.12
CA ASP A 395 -30.90 11.36 5.40
C ASP A 395 -32.45 11.33 5.36
N ALA A 396 -32.98 11.57 4.16
CA ALA A 396 -34.40 11.56 3.88
C ALA A 396 -34.66 11.39 2.37
N PRO A 397 -35.79 10.79 1.98
CA PRO A 397 -36.17 10.71 0.57
C PRO A 397 -36.65 12.06 0.01
N THR A 398 -37.07 12.97 0.89
CA THR A 398 -37.57 14.32 0.57
C THR A 398 -37.14 15.32 1.65
N TYR A 399 -36.86 16.56 1.27
CA TYR A 399 -36.48 17.62 2.22
C TYR A 399 -37.57 17.89 3.25
N HIS A 400 -37.17 17.96 4.52
CA HIS A 400 -38.01 18.40 5.64
C HIS A 400 -37.13 18.84 6.81
N ASN A 401 -37.68 19.67 7.70
CA ASN A 401 -36.91 20.38 8.73
C ASN A 401 -36.28 19.47 9.81
N ASN A 402 -36.80 18.25 9.98
CA ASN A 402 -36.31 17.30 10.99
C ASN A 402 -35.32 16.27 10.41
N ALA A 403 -35.00 16.35 9.12
CA ALA A 403 -34.07 15.42 8.48
C ALA A 403 -32.66 15.57 9.06
N GLN A 404 -31.98 14.44 9.30
CA GLN A 404 -30.59 14.46 9.71
C GLN A 404 -29.70 14.79 8.51
N ASN A 405 -28.75 15.70 8.70
CA ASN A 405 -27.80 16.09 7.67
C ASN A 405 -26.37 15.70 8.06
N TRP A 406 -25.61 15.16 7.12
CA TRP A 406 -24.18 14.87 7.25
C TRP A 406 -23.39 15.78 6.32
N ILE A 407 -22.56 16.65 6.90
CA ILE A 407 -21.68 17.56 6.14
C ILE A 407 -20.33 16.87 5.97
N LEU A 408 -19.98 16.46 4.76
CA LEU A 408 -18.81 15.60 4.52
C LEU A 408 -17.49 16.21 4.98
N LYS A 409 -17.33 17.54 4.89
CA LYS A 409 -16.12 18.21 5.39
C LYS A 409 -15.94 18.17 6.90
N ARG A 410 -17.04 18.04 7.66
CA ARG A 410 -17.05 18.15 9.12
C ARG A 410 -17.29 16.80 9.80
N ASP A 411 -18.23 16.03 9.26
CA ASP A 411 -18.81 14.86 9.92
C ASP A 411 -18.13 13.55 9.46
N LEU A 412 -16.82 13.57 9.26
CA LEU A 412 -16.03 12.44 8.75
C LEU A 412 -16.15 11.17 9.61
N THR A 413 -16.27 11.33 10.93
CA THR A 413 -16.39 10.23 11.90
C THR A 413 -17.74 9.51 11.87
N VAL A 414 -18.73 10.07 11.16
CA VAL A 414 -20.03 9.42 10.99
C VAL A 414 -19.88 8.19 10.09
N PHE A 415 -19.00 8.26 9.09
CA PHE A 415 -18.80 7.20 8.11
C PHE A 415 -17.87 6.10 8.65
N PRO A 416 -18.11 4.85 8.27
CA PRO A 416 -19.22 4.34 7.45
C PRO A 416 -20.58 4.37 8.18
N THR A 417 -21.69 4.69 7.52
CA THR A 417 -23.03 4.83 8.15
C THR A 417 -24.13 4.22 7.29
N THR A 418 -25.32 4.04 7.86
CA THR A 418 -26.54 3.65 7.13
C THR A 418 -27.57 4.77 7.21
N SER A 419 -28.35 4.95 6.14
CA SER A 419 -29.52 5.82 6.13
C SER A 419 -30.65 5.25 7.00
N ASN A 420 -31.53 6.13 7.46
CA ASN A 420 -32.74 5.75 8.20
C ASN A 420 -33.90 5.36 7.28
N SER A 421 -33.77 5.63 5.98
CA SER A 421 -34.80 5.35 4.98
C SER A 421 -34.21 4.73 3.71
N HIS A 422 -35.08 4.33 2.78
CA HIS A 422 -34.72 3.79 1.47
C HIS A 422 -34.19 4.85 0.49
N GLY A 423 -34.00 6.10 0.92
CA GLY A 423 -33.38 7.13 0.09
C GLY A 423 -32.76 8.28 0.86
N VAL A 424 -31.79 8.92 0.22
CA VAL A 424 -31.11 10.13 0.72
C VAL A 424 -31.02 11.16 -0.41
N ILE A 425 -30.80 12.42 -0.04
CA ILE A 425 -30.52 13.49 -1.01
C ILE A 425 -29.08 13.94 -0.81
N LEU A 426 -28.30 13.96 -1.89
CA LEU A 426 -26.93 14.47 -1.89
C LEU A 426 -26.91 15.84 -2.57
N ASP A 427 -26.65 16.87 -1.79
CA ASP A 427 -26.45 18.24 -2.26
C ASP A 427 -24.96 18.51 -2.43
N TYR A 428 -24.57 18.90 -3.64
CA TYR A 428 -23.20 19.23 -4.01
C TYR A 428 -23.10 20.70 -4.45
N VAL A 429 -22.11 21.39 -3.92
CA VAL A 429 -21.71 22.74 -4.35
C VAL A 429 -20.21 22.74 -4.61
N SER A 430 -19.78 23.08 -5.82
CA SER A 430 -18.35 23.07 -6.16
C SER A 430 -17.57 24.22 -5.53
N GLY A 431 -18.19 25.41 -5.37
CA GLY A 431 -17.45 26.64 -5.12
C GLY A 431 -16.62 27.05 -6.35
N SER A 432 -15.67 27.96 -6.17
CA SER A 432 -14.87 28.54 -7.26
C SER A 432 -13.67 27.70 -7.70
N ASN A 433 -13.25 26.75 -6.86
CA ASN A 433 -12.07 25.92 -7.06
C ASN A 433 -12.26 24.55 -6.36
N ALA A 434 -13.07 23.68 -6.95
CA ALA A 434 -13.21 22.29 -6.53
C ALA A 434 -12.06 21.48 -7.10
N PHE A 435 -11.44 20.64 -6.26
CA PHE A 435 -10.29 19.83 -6.69
C PHE A 435 -10.77 18.48 -7.24
N GLY A 436 -11.93 18.01 -6.79
CA GLY A 436 -12.47 16.72 -7.18
C GLY A 436 -11.76 15.58 -6.45
N GLY A 437 -12.12 14.35 -6.82
CA GLY A 437 -11.52 13.13 -6.30
C GLY A 437 -12.14 12.60 -5.01
N ALA A 438 -13.04 13.35 -4.34
CA ALA A 438 -13.78 12.81 -3.21
C ALA A 438 -14.62 11.62 -3.68
N ALA A 439 -14.59 10.51 -2.93
CA ALA A 439 -15.18 9.24 -3.33
C ALA A 439 -16.05 8.65 -2.22
N LEU A 440 -17.34 8.49 -2.53
CA LEU A 440 -18.32 7.79 -1.73
C LEU A 440 -18.69 6.46 -2.38
N VAL A 441 -18.80 5.42 -1.56
CA VAL A 441 -19.34 4.12 -1.96
C VAL A 441 -20.70 3.94 -1.31
N ILE A 442 -21.71 3.68 -2.13
CA ILE A 442 -23.09 3.48 -1.70
C ILE A 442 -23.54 2.09 -2.09
N THR A 443 -24.09 1.37 -1.12
CA THR A 443 -24.55 -0.02 -1.26
C THR A 443 -25.91 -0.15 -0.58
N PRO A 444 -26.95 -0.71 -1.22
CA PRO A 444 -28.17 -1.08 -0.53
C PRO A 444 -27.93 -2.20 0.49
N VAL A 445 -28.34 -1.97 1.73
CA VAL A 445 -28.24 -2.92 2.84
C VAL A 445 -29.64 -3.26 3.32
N LYS A 446 -29.86 -4.52 3.69
CA LYS A 446 -31.16 -4.96 4.22
C LYS A 446 -31.47 -4.15 5.47
N ALA A 447 -32.65 -3.53 5.52
CA ALA A 447 -33.04 -2.76 6.70
C ALA A 447 -33.06 -3.71 7.91
N SER A 448 -32.35 -3.33 8.98
CA SER A 448 -32.41 -4.07 10.24
C SER A 448 -33.84 -4.05 10.76
N VAL A 449 -34.29 -5.16 11.34
CA VAL A 449 -35.62 -5.21 11.99
C VAL A 449 -35.61 -4.15 13.09
N GLN A 450 -36.45 -3.11 12.93
CA GLN A 450 -36.63 -2.07 13.94
C GLN A 450 -37.08 -2.73 15.24
N ASN A 451 -36.16 -2.88 16.20
CA ASN A 451 -36.51 -3.23 17.55
C ASN A 451 -36.37 -1.96 18.40
N ILE A 452 -37.49 -1.53 18.98
CA ILE A 452 -37.70 -0.40 19.92
C ILE A 452 -38.21 0.90 19.25
N PRO A 453 -39.25 1.57 19.82
CA PRO A 453 -39.65 2.90 19.41
C PRO A 453 -38.51 3.89 19.74
N ASN A 454 -37.99 4.57 18.72
CA ASN A 454 -37.06 5.73 18.78
C ASN A 454 -35.54 5.52 18.64
N ARG A 455 -34.99 4.44 18.06
CA ARG A 455 -33.63 4.52 17.47
C ARG A 455 -33.31 3.37 16.51
N ILE A 456 -33.08 3.70 15.25
CA ILE A 456 -32.52 2.79 14.24
C ILE A 456 -31.06 2.49 14.62
N VAL A 457 -30.66 1.22 14.52
CA VAL A 457 -29.28 0.76 14.72
C VAL A 457 -28.42 1.38 13.63
N LYS A 458 -27.50 2.28 14.01
CA LYS A 458 -26.43 2.77 13.12
C LYS A 458 -25.72 1.54 12.57
N GLY A 459 -25.53 1.46 11.24
CA GLY A 459 -25.03 0.30 10.50
C GLY A 459 -23.80 -0.40 11.10
N PRO A 460 -23.47 -1.61 10.61
CA PRO A 460 -22.45 -2.48 11.22
C PRO A 460 -21.21 -1.71 11.64
N VAL A 461 -20.81 -1.89 12.90
CA VAL A 461 -19.52 -1.38 13.37
C VAL A 461 -18.45 -2.24 12.70
N PRO A 462 -17.48 -1.62 12.00
CA PRO A 462 -16.36 -2.36 11.42
C PRO A 462 -15.69 -3.19 12.51
N THR A 463 -15.71 -4.51 12.37
CA THR A 463 -15.23 -5.42 13.42
C THR A 463 -14.27 -6.44 12.83
N LEU A 464 -13.28 -6.84 13.62
CA LEU A 464 -12.43 -7.98 13.33
C LEU A 464 -12.92 -9.16 14.16
N SER A 465 -13.33 -10.24 13.49
CA SER A 465 -13.69 -11.50 14.13
C SER A 465 -12.60 -12.54 13.87
N ALA A 466 -12.14 -13.22 14.91
CA ALA A 466 -11.17 -14.30 14.79
C ALA A 466 -11.65 -15.53 15.54
N VAL A 467 -11.95 -16.60 14.80
CA VAL A 467 -12.54 -17.84 15.33
C VAL A 467 -11.60 -19.00 15.01
N ARG A 468 -11.14 -19.71 16.05
CA ARG A 468 -10.16 -20.82 15.94
C ARG A 468 -8.85 -20.41 15.24
N THR A 469 -8.52 -19.12 15.23
CA THR A 469 -7.27 -18.62 14.66
C THR A 469 -6.15 -18.72 15.69
N THR A 470 -5.02 -19.30 15.29
CA THR A 470 -3.82 -19.43 16.14
C THR A 470 -2.88 -18.26 15.89
N ILE A 471 -2.55 -17.51 16.94
CA ILE A 471 -1.57 -16.42 16.92
C ILE A 471 -0.45 -16.77 17.90
N ARG A 472 0.76 -17.09 17.42
CA ARG A 472 1.86 -17.54 18.28
C ARG A 472 3.23 -17.16 17.72
N ASN A 473 4.26 -17.16 18.58
CA ASN A 473 5.66 -16.89 18.20
C ASN A 473 5.87 -15.57 17.44
N ASN A 474 4.93 -14.63 17.53
CA ASN A 474 5.14 -13.27 17.02
C ASN A 474 5.82 -12.44 18.13
N MET A 475 6.62 -11.42 17.77
CA MET A 475 7.20 -10.53 18.80
C MET A 475 6.09 -9.84 19.61
N PHE A 476 5.03 -9.40 18.93
CA PHE A 476 3.77 -8.97 19.54
C PHE A 476 2.60 -9.78 18.97
N GLY A 477 1.69 -10.25 19.83
CA GLY A 477 0.51 -11.01 19.38
C GLY A 477 -0.48 -10.15 18.59
N MET A 478 -0.97 -9.08 19.22
CA MET A 478 -1.87 -8.11 18.62
C MET A 478 -1.44 -6.69 19.04
N HIS A 479 -1.52 -5.74 18.11
CA HIS A 479 -1.23 -4.33 18.34
C HIS A 479 -2.36 -3.48 17.76
N ALA A 480 -2.88 -2.52 18.52
CA ALA A 480 -3.92 -1.61 18.06
C ALA A 480 -3.60 -0.18 18.51
N SER A 481 -3.55 0.74 17.55
CA SER A 481 -3.34 2.16 17.78
C SER A 481 -4.66 2.93 17.71
N TYR A 482 -4.88 3.86 18.65
CA TYR A 482 -6.08 4.68 18.72
C TYR A 482 -5.73 6.15 18.78
N TYR A 483 -6.46 6.97 18.02
CA TYR A 483 -6.22 8.41 17.91
C TYR A 483 -7.47 9.20 18.27
N ASN A 484 -7.25 10.33 18.93
CA ASN A 484 -8.31 11.24 19.39
C ASN A 484 -8.69 12.31 18.36
N ARG A 485 -7.93 12.43 17.26
CA ARG A 485 -8.17 13.36 16.14
C ARG A 485 -8.58 12.58 14.90
N TYR A 486 -9.19 13.25 13.92
CA TYR A 486 -9.62 12.67 12.64
C TYR A 486 -8.77 13.14 11.44
N LEU A 487 -8.03 14.23 11.64
CA LEU A 487 -7.03 14.75 10.73
C LEU A 487 -5.89 15.38 11.56
N ASP A 488 -4.65 15.29 11.09
CA ASP A 488 -3.53 16.04 11.64
C ASP A 488 -3.07 17.18 10.72
N GLU A 489 -2.05 17.94 11.15
CA GLU A 489 -1.51 19.08 10.40
C GLU A 489 -0.80 18.68 9.10
N LEU A 490 -0.41 17.40 8.99
CA LEU A 490 0.23 16.83 7.80
C LEU A 490 -0.80 16.31 6.79
N GLY A 491 -2.09 16.35 7.14
CA GLY A 491 -3.19 15.86 6.31
C GLY A 491 -3.40 14.35 6.41
N ASN A 492 -2.92 13.69 7.48
CA ASN A 492 -3.17 12.28 7.72
C ASN A 492 -4.56 12.09 8.31
N HIS A 493 -5.35 11.20 7.71
CA HIS A 493 -6.70 10.86 8.15
C HIS A 493 -6.68 9.70 9.14
N PHE A 494 -7.46 9.80 10.21
CA PHE A 494 -7.59 8.72 11.20
C PHE A 494 -8.97 8.06 11.08
N LEU A 495 -9.00 6.79 10.68
CA LEU A 495 -10.22 5.99 10.52
C LEU A 495 -10.76 5.54 11.89
N ARG A 496 -11.51 6.41 12.58
CA ARG A 496 -11.92 6.20 13.98
C ARG A 496 -13.04 5.17 14.20
N LYS A 497 -13.78 4.76 13.17
CA LYS A 497 -14.91 3.83 13.33
C LYS A 497 -14.36 2.40 13.21
N ALA A 498 -13.73 1.95 14.29
CA ALA A 498 -13.18 0.62 14.49
C ALA A 498 -13.60 0.14 15.89
#